data_AF-A9KFP3-F1
#
_entry.id   AF-A9KFP3-F1
#
_cell.length_a   1.000
_cell.length_b   1.000
_cell.length_c   1.000
_cell.angle_alpha   90.00
_cell.angle_beta   90.00
_cell.angle_gamma   90.00
#
_symmetry.space_group_name_H-M   'P 1'
#
loop_
_entity.id
_entity.type
_entity.pdbx_description
1 polymer ?
#
loop_
_entity_poly.entity_id
_entity_poly.type
_entity_poly.pdbx_seq_one_letter_code
_entity_poly.pdbx_strand_id
1 'polypeptide(L)'
;MGGSLIALITSIFLATSLASPSAKAFDYSDFQPLINKGLSPQALQVGLKAYRWARTHGAVKKPIMTLIDFKQPSNKKRLWVIDMRNGKLLFNGYVAQGKGSGNLYATRFSNKGGSDASSIGAMVTGESYYGHHGLSVRIHGLEKGVNNNVFKRAVVFHSAWYATKSFAEKVGRLGRSWGCFAIDPKYSKYVFSKIKGGSFVFAYAPQEKNDPNFS
;
A
#
# COMPACT_ATOMS: atom_id res chain seq x y z
N MET A 1 -11.06 -28.30 71.90
CA MET A 1 -10.67 -28.87 70.59
C MET A 1 -11.85 -28.61 69.66
N GLY A 2 -11.96 -27.50 68.93
CA GLY A 2 -11.02 -26.98 67.93
C GLY A 2 -11.68 -27.15 66.56
N GLY A 3 -12.77 -26.44 66.29
CA GLY A 3 -13.51 -26.50 65.01
C GLY A 3 -12.95 -25.48 64.02
N SER A 4 -12.31 -25.94 62.95
CA SER A 4 -11.79 -25.10 61.88
C SER A 4 -12.87 -24.81 60.83
N LEU A 5 -13.19 -23.53 60.66
CA LEU A 5 -14.02 -23.00 59.60
C LEU A 5 -13.13 -22.75 58.36
N ILE A 6 -13.35 -23.47 57.26
CA ILE A 6 -12.67 -23.23 55.98
C ILE A 6 -13.46 -22.16 55.22
N ALA A 7 -12.92 -20.95 55.15
CA ALA A 7 -13.47 -19.88 54.31
C ALA A 7 -12.93 -20.02 52.88
N LEU A 8 -13.80 -20.37 51.93
CA LEU A 8 -13.49 -20.43 50.52
C LEU A 8 -13.53 -19.00 49.93
N ILE A 9 -12.36 -18.39 49.68
CA ILE A 9 -12.28 -17.08 49.02
C ILE A 9 -12.31 -17.32 47.52
N THR A 10 -13.47 -17.15 46.89
CA THR A 10 -13.60 -17.10 45.43
C THR A 10 -13.16 -15.73 44.92
N SER A 11 -11.93 -15.63 44.43
CA SER A 11 -11.42 -14.42 43.79
C SER A 11 -12.06 -14.24 42.41
N ILE A 12 -13.03 -13.33 42.31
CA ILE A 12 -13.59 -12.88 41.05
C ILE A 12 -12.56 -11.96 40.37
N PHE A 13 -11.87 -12.46 39.35
CA PHE A 13 -11.06 -11.62 38.46
C PHE A 13 -11.99 -10.85 37.52
N LEU A 14 -12.27 -9.59 37.85
CA LEU A 14 -12.93 -8.66 36.94
C LEU A 14 -11.92 -8.26 35.86
N ALA A 15 -11.98 -8.93 34.70
CA ALA A 15 -11.18 -8.55 33.54
C ALA A 15 -11.70 -7.20 33.02
N THR A 16 -11.05 -6.11 33.44
CA THR A 16 -11.30 -4.78 32.89
C THR A 16 -10.76 -4.75 31.46
N SER A 17 -11.65 -4.96 30.50
CA SER A 17 -11.39 -4.69 29.09
C SER A 17 -11.02 -3.22 28.94
N LEU A 18 -9.73 -2.91 28.85
CA LEU A 18 -9.25 -1.61 28.40
C LEU A 18 -9.68 -1.44 26.95
N ALA A 19 -10.82 -0.79 26.73
CA ALA A 19 -11.23 -0.33 25.41
C ALA A 19 -10.10 0.54 24.87
N SER A 20 -9.40 0.04 23.85
CA SER A 20 -8.35 0.80 23.18
C SER A 20 -8.99 2.10 22.65
N PRO A 21 -8.36 3.27 22.84
CA PRO A 21 -8.90 4.52 22.31
C PRO A 21 -9.18 4.32 20.82
N SER A 22 -10.44 4.46 20.43
CA SER A 22 -10.85 4.42 19.02
C SER A 22 -9.96 5.43 18.29
N ALA A 23 -9.05 4.93 17.45
CA ALA A 23 -8.17 5.79 16.70
C ALA A 23 -9.06 6.71 15.86
N LYS A 24 -9.02 8.02 16.13
CA LYS A 24 -9.78 9.05 15.42
C LYS A 24 -9.84 8.71 13.93
N ALA A 25 -11.06 8.54 13.41
CA ALA A 25 -11.24 8.30 11.98
C ALA A 25 -10.74 9.53 11.23
N PHE A 26 -9.83 9.34 10.27
CA PHE A 26 -9.35 10.42 9.40
C PHE A 26 -10.49 10.89 8.51
N ASP A 27 -10.69 12.20 8.45
CA ASP A 27 -11.66 12.85 7.58
C ASP A 27 -11.03 13.05 6.19
N TYR A 28 -11.85 13.00 5.15
CA TYR A 28 -11.43 13.31 3.79
C TYR A 28 -10.81 14.70 3.69
N SER A 29 -11.31 15.66 4.48
CA SER A 29 -10.80 17.04 4.55
C SER A 29 -9.33 17.13 4.99
N ASP A 30 -8.84 16.17 5.79
CA ASP A 30 -7.44 16.10 6.25
C ASP A 30 -6.45 16.01 5.08
N PHE A 31 -6.91 15.57 3.91
CA PHE A 31 -6.09 15.34 2.72
C PHE A 31 -6.21 16.44 1.66
N GLN A 32 -6.98 17.51 1.92
CA GLN A 32 -7.11 18.64 0.99
C GLN A 32 -5.76 19.22 0.53
N PRO A 33 -4.73 19.37 1.40
CA PRO A 33 -3.41 19.81 0.96
C PRO A 33 -2.75 18.87 -0.07
N LEU A 34 -3.05 17.58 -0.04
CA LEU A 34 -2.52 16.60 -1.00
C LEU A 34 -3.28 16.67 -2.33
N ILE A 35 -4.60 16.86 -2.26
CA ILE A 35 -5.45 17.08 -3.44
C ILE A 35 -4.97 18.32 -4.20
N ASN A 36 -4.70 19.42 -3.48
CA ASN A 36 -4.16 20.65 -4.07
C ASN A 36 -2.78 20.44 -4.72
N LYS A 37 -2.03 19.41 -4.33
CA LYS A 37 -0.74 19.02 -4.95
C LYS A 37 -0.91 18.06 -6.14
N GLY A 38 -2.14 17.70 -6.51
CA GLY A 38 -2.45 16.84 -7.65
C GLY A 38 -2.74 15.39 -7.30
N LEU A 39 -2.96 15.04 -6.02
CA LEU A 39 -3.50 13.74 -5.66
C LEU A 39 -4.97 13.65 -6.15
N SER A 40 -5.30 12.59 -6.88
CA SER A 40 -6.65 12.38 -7.42
C SER A 40 -7.69 12.21 -6.30
N PRO A 41 -8.71 13.07 -6.20
CA PRO A 41 -9.84 12.91 -5.27
C PRO A 41 -10.46 11.52 -5.31
N GLN A 42 -10.69 11.01 -6.52
CA GLN A 42 -11.27 9.70 -6.76
C GLN A 42 -10.38 8.57 -6.23
N ALA A 43 -9.08 8.59 -6.56
CA ALA A 43 -8.15 7.56 -6.12
C ALA A 43 -8.00 7.57 -4.59
N LEU A 44 -7.93 8.78 -4.00
CA LEU A 44 -7.89 8.96 -2.56
C LEU A 44 -9.16 8.42 -1.89
N GLN A 45 -10.34 8.76 -2.39
CA GLN A 45 -11.61 8.32 -1.80
C GLN A 45 -11.71 6.79 -1.76
N VAL A 46 -11.40 6.11 -2.87
CA VAL A 46 -11.40 4.63 -2.92
C VAL A 46 -10.29 4.06 -2.02
N GLY A 47 -9.09 4.64 -2.08
CA GLY A 47 -7.97 4.21 -1.24
C GLY A 47 -8.24 4.35 0.26
N LEU A 48 -8.96 5.39 0.69
CA LEU A 48 -9.38 5.58 2.09
C LEU A 48 -10.39 4.52 2.53
N LYS A 49 -11.35 4.15 1.67
CA LYS A 49 -12.28 3.04 1.96
C LYS A 49 -11.53 1.72 2.13
N ALA A 50 -10.67 1.39 1.17
CA ALA A 50 -9.85 0.17 1.19
C ALA A 50 -8.88 0.14 2.40
N TYR A 51 -8.26 1.28 2.73
CA TYR A 51 -7.39 1.41 3.91
C TYR A 51 -8.16 1.15 5.22
N ARG A 52 -9.37 1.73 5.37
CA ARG A 52 -10.23 1.50 6.55
C ARG A 52 -10.58 0.03 6.67
N TRP A 53 -11.04 -0.60 5.58
CA TRP A 53 -11.33 -2.03 5.54
C TRP A 53 -10.10 -2.87 5.92
N ALA A 54 -8.95 -2.64 5.31
CA ALA A 54 -7.73 -3.41 5.61
C ALA A 54 -7.26 -3.24 7.06
N ARG A 55 -7.48 -2.05 7.64
CA ARG A 55 -7.16 -1.76 9.04
C ARG A 55 -8.10 -2.46 10.01
N THR A 56 -9.42 -2.46 9.76
CA THR A 56 -10.39 -3.14 10.63
C THR A 56 -10.24 -4.66 10.59
N HIS A 57 -9.75 -5.22 9.48
CA HIS A 57 -9.40 -6.64 9.35
C HIS A 57 -7.98 -6.97 9.84
N GLY A 58 -7.29 -6.03 10.50
CA GLY A 58 -6.00 -6.27 11.15
C GLY A 58 -4.81 -6.46 10.21
N ALA A 59 -4.96 -6.23 8.91
CA ALA A 59 -3.89 -6.39 7.93
C ALA A 59 -2.82 -5.28 8.03
N VAL A 60 -3.26 -4.04 8.32
CA VAL A 60 -2.37 -2.87 8.39
C VAL A 60 -1.75 -2.74 9.78
N LYS A 61 -0.40 -2.74 9.84
CA LYS A 61 0.37 -2.58 11.09
C LYS A 61 0.99 -1.20 11.24
N LYS A 62 1.17 -0.47 10.14
CA LYS A 62 1.74 0.88 10.12
C LYS A 62 0.74 1.87 9.55
N PRO A 63 0.62 3.07 10.14
CA PRO A 63 -0.33 4.10 9.71
C PRO A 63 0.19 4.85 8.48
N ILE A 64 0.63 4.12 7.45
CA ILE A 64 1.22 4.66 6.23
C ILE A 64 0.46 4.03 5.07
N MET A 65 0.02 4.86 4.13
CA MET A 65 -0.59 4.43 2.87
C MET A 65 0.32 4.82 1.72
N THR A 66 0.59 3.86 0.86
CA THR A 66 1.22 4.07 -0.45
C THR A 66 0.16 4.00 -1.53
N LEU A 67 -0.22 5.13 -2.12
CA LEU A 67 -1.19 5.21 -3.21
C LEU A 67 -0.48 5.34 -4.55
N ILE A 68 -0.79 4.44 -5.49
CA ILE A 68 -0.31 4.48 -6.87
C ILE A 68 -1.50 4.79 -7.78
N ASP A 69 -1.46 5.89 -8.51
CA ASP A 69 -2.52 6.26 -9.47
C ASP A 69 -2.14 5.84 -10.89
N PHE A 70 -2.54 4.63 -11.32
CA PHE A 70 -2.26 4.13 -12.67
C PHE A 70 -3.11 4.77 -13.77
N LYS A 71 -4.11 5.60 -13.43
CA LYS A 71 -4.79 6.45 -14.44
C LYS A 71 -3.82 7.49 -15.02
N GLN A 72 -2.82 7.90 -14.23
CA GLN A 72 -1.77 8.81 -14.67
C GLN A 72 -0.69 8.08 -15.47
N PRO A 73 -0.11 8.73 -16.49
CA PRO A 73 0.97 8.14 -17.28
C PRO A 73 2.25 7.99 -16.44
N SER A 74 3.10 7.04 -16.82
CA SER A 74 4.33 6.71 -16.09
C SER A 74 5.34 7.84 -15.99
N ASN A 75 5.32 8.81 -16.92
CA ASN A 75 6.15 10.01 -16.87
C ASN A 75 5.61 11.12 -15.94
N LYS A 76 4.62 10.83 -15.09
CA LYS A 76 4.12 11.73 -14.04
C LYS A 76 4.38 11.13 -12.66
N LYS A 77 4.47 12.01 -11.65
CA LYS A 77 4.59 11.60 -10.25
C LYS A 77 3.26 11.06 -9.74
N ARG A 78 3.10 9.74 -9.81
CA ARG A 78 1.85 9.03 -9.50
C ARG A 78 1.96 8.08 -8.30
N LEU A 79 3.10 8.04 -7.62
CA LEU A 79 3.29 7.36 -6.34
C LEU A 79 3.20 8.39 -5.22
N TRP A 80 2.37 8.12 -4.22
CA TRP A 80 2.16 8.94 -3.04
C TRP A 80 2.36 8.08 -1.80
N VAL A 81 3.25 8.48 -0.89
CA VAL A 81 3.40 7.87 0.44
C VAL A 81 2.87 8.87 1.45
N ILE A 82 1.87 8.47 2.23
CA ILE A 82 1.06 9.34 3.06
C ILE A 82 1.13 8.84 4.50
N ASP A 83 1.43 9.75 5.42
CA ASP A 83 1.25 9.52 6.86
C ASP A 83 -0.24 9.62 7.17
N MET A 84 -0.85 8.47 7.43
CA MET A 84 -2.27 8.39 7.69
C MET A 84 -2.65 9.01 9.03
N ARG A 85 -1.75 9.12 10.01
CA ARG A 85 -2.05 9.75 11.30
C ARG A 85 -2.31 11.24 11.19
N ASN A 86 -1.59 11.89 10.27
CA ASN A 86 -1.51 13.33 10.21
C ASN A 86 -2.00 13.91 8.87
N GLY A 87 -2.43 13.06 7.93
CA GLY A 87 -2.78 13.49 6.56
C GLY A 87 -1.59 14.06 5.77
N LYS A 88 -0.35 13.77 6.18
CA LYS A 88 0.85 14.44 5.65
C LYS A 88 1.49 13.66 4.51
N LEU A 89 2.00 14.40 3.52
CA LEU A 89 2.82 13.84 2.45
C LEU A 89 4.19 13.43 2.98
N LEU A 90 4.55 12.16 2.85
CA LEU A 90 5.89 11.66 3.14
C LEU A 90 6.75 11.59 1.87
N PHE A 91 6.14 11.26 0.72
CA PHE A 91 6.82 11.19 -0.57
C PHE A 91 5.83 11.31 -1.74
N ASN A 92 6.23 12.02 -2.81
CA ASN A 92 5.55 12.00 -4.10
C ASN A 92 6.58 11.81 -5.23
N GLY A 93 6.39 10.81 -6.09
CA GLY A 93 7.39 10.44 -7.07
C GLY A 93 6.92 9.53 -8.19
N TYR A 94 7.89 9.08 -8.98
CA TYR A 94 7.70 8.19 -10.13
C TYR A 94 7.60 6.72 -9.69
N VAL A 95 6.78 5.95 -10.39
CA VAL A 95 6.70 4.49 -10.26
C VAL A 95 6.40 3.87 -11.62
N ALA A 96 7.22 2.92 -12.04
CA ALA A 96 7.03 2.16 -13.27
C ALA A 96 6.09 0.97 -13.05
N GLN A 97 5.31 0.66 -14.08
CA GLN A 97 4.45 -0.52 -14.16
C GLN A 97 5.17 -1.70 -14.83
N GLY A 98 4.54 -2.87 -14.78
CA GLY A 98 4.95 -4.03 -15.56
C GLY A 98 4.78 -3.85 -17.07
N LYS A 99 5.62 -4.49 -17.87
CA LYS A 99 5.57 -4.42 -19.35
C LYS A 99 4.26 -4.97 -19.91
N GLY A 100 3.62 -5.93 -19.22
CA GLY A 100 2.32 -6.47 -19.56
C GLY A 100 1.14 -5.54 -19.26
N SER A 101 1.40 -4.36 -18.66
CA SER A 101 0.37 -3.38 -18.32
C SER A 101 0.20 -2.25 -19.33
N GLY A 102 1.11 -2.11 -20.29
CA GLY A 102 1.07 -1.05 -21.31
C GLY A 102 2.40 -0.33 -21.49
N ASN A 103 2.36 0.81 -22.18
CA ASN A 103 3.53 1.63 -22.49
C ASN A 103 3.57 2.88 -21.60
N LEU A 104 3.11 4.03 -22.11
CA LEU A 104 3.05 5.27 -21.34
C LEU A 104 2.03 5.16 -20.20
N TYR A 105 0.82 4.71 -20.53
CA TYR A 105 -0.27 4.41 -19.60
C TYR A 105 -0.28 2.93 -19.22
N ALA A 106 -0.75 2.64 -18.01
CA ALA A 106 -1.06 1.28 -17.58
C ALA A 106 -2.56 1.04 -17.77
N THR A 107 -2.93 0.18 -18.72
CA THR A 107 -4.33 -0.08 -19.11
C THR A 107 -4.75 -1.53 -18.86
N ARG A 108 -3.80 -2.42 -18.59
CA ARG A 108 -4.04 -3.83 -18.30
C ARG A 108 -3.39 -4.23 -16.97
N PHE A 109 -4.10 -5.01 -16.17
CA PHE A 109 -3.63 -5.52 -14.89
C PHE A 109 -3.93 -7.01 -14.81
N SER A 110 -3.23 -7.74 -13.94
CA SER A 110 -3.45 -9.18 -13.85
C SER A 110 -3.06 -9.75 -12.49
N ASN A 111 -3.78 -10.79 -12.09
CA ASN A 111 -3.45 -11.66 -10.97
C ASN A 111 -2.75 -12.96 -11.42
N LYS A 112 -2.52 -13.15 -12.73
CA LYS A 112 -1.97 -14.38 -13.32
C LYS A 112 -0.43 -14.35 -13.29
N GLY A 113 0.20 -15.46 -12.93
CA GLY A 113 1.64 -15.68 -13.12
C GLY A 113 2.06 -15.57 -14.59
N GLY A 114 3.27 -15.08 -14.84
CA GLY A 114 3.81 -14.90 -16.20
C GLY A 114 3.11 -13.83 -17.06
N SER A 115 2.19 -13.04 -16.48
CA SER A 115 1.48 -11.99 -17.21
C SER A 115 2.30 -10.71 -17.45
N ASP A 116 3.40 -10.56 -16.72
CA ASP A 116 4.27 -9.39 -16.63
C ASP A 116 3.54 -8.06 -16.39
N ALA A 117 2.27 -8.12 -15.97
CA ALA A 117 1.42 -6.98 -15.69
C ALA A 117 1.45 -6.67 -14.19
N SER A 118 1.37 -5.38 -13.83
CA SER A 118 1.18 -4.98 -12.44
C SER A 118 -0.18 -5.43 -11.91
N SER A 119 -0.27 -5.54 -10.59
CA SER A 119 -1.53 -5.70 -9.87
C SER A 119 -2.08 -4.35 -9.41
N ILE A 120 -3.39 -4.31 -9.22
CA ILE A 120 -4.16 -3.19 -8.67
C ILE A 120 -4.82 -3.60 -7.35
N GLY A 121 -5.44 -2.64 -6.68
CA GLY A 121 -6.19 -2.84 -5.45
C GLY A 121 -5.34 -2.71 -4.18
N ALA A 122 -5.96 -3.15 -3.07
CA ALA A 122 -5.48 -3.21 -1.71
C ALA A 122 -4.44 -4.30 -1.49
N MET A 123 -3.29 -3.89 -0.97
CA MET A 123 -2.17 -4.75 -0.63
C MET A 123 -1.54 -4.27 0.67
N VAL A 124 -0.71 -5.13 1.26
CA VAL A 124 0.10 -4.79 2.44
C VAL A 124 1.57 -5.11 2.16
N THR A 125 2.46 -4.25 2.61
CA THR A 125 3.90 -4.52 2.54
C THR A 125 4.33 -5.53 3.60
N GLY A 126 5.25 -6.42 3.22
CA GLY A 126 5.96 -7.28 4.16
C GLY A 126 7.33 -6.71 4.52
N GLU A 127 8.22 -7.60 4.94
CA GLU A 127 9.61 -7.25 5.23
C GLU A 127 10.40 -6.84 3.98
N SER A 128 11.42 -6.01 4.21
CA SER A 128 12.43 -5.73 3.20
C SER A 128 13.43 -6.88 3.08
N TYR A 129 13.97 -7.09 1.90
CA TYR A 129 15.05 -8.05 1.65
C TYR A 129 16.01 -7.52 0.59
N TYR A 130 17.19 -8.13 0.48
CA TYR A 130 18.11 -7.88 -0.62
C TYR A 130 18.01 -9.02 -1.63
N GLY A 131 17.77 -8.68 -2.89
CA GLY A 131 17.74 -9.63 -4.00
C GLY A 131 18.45 -9.08 -5.23
N HIS A 132 18.15 -9.64 -6.41
CA HIS A 132 18.77 -9.23 -7.67
C HIS A 132 18.64 -7.72 -7.99
N HIS A 133 17.55 -7.08 -7.54
CA HIS A 133 17.33 -5.64 -7.71
C HIS A 133 17.80 -4.79 -6.50
N GLY A 134 18.64 -5.36 -5.64
CA GLY A 134 19.07 -4.77 -4.38
C GLY A 134 17.96 -4.78 -3.34
N LEU A 135 17.93 -3.74 -2.49
CA LEU A 135 16.90 -3.56 -1.47
C LEU A 135 15.51 -3.55 -2.12
N SER A 136 14.63 -4.42 -1.65
CA SER A 136 13.27 -4.61 -2.14
C SER A 136 12.31 -4.80 -0.98
N VAL A 137 11.02 -4.50 -1.17
CA VAL A 137 9.96 -4.69 -0.15
C VAL A 137 8.90 -5.64 -0.69
N ARG A 138 8.66 -6.73 0.04
CA ARG A 138 7.61 -7.71 -0.29
C ARG A 138 6.23 -7.08 -0.24
N ILE A 139 5.31 -7.61 -1.05
CA ILE A 139 3.92 -7.17 -1.09
C ILE A 139 3.01 -8.39 -1.05
N HIS A 140 1.92 -8.30 -0.30
CA HIS A 140 0.88 -9.31 -0.19
C HIS A 140 -0.45 -8.68 -0.60
N GLY A 141 -1.16 -9.29 -1.55
CA GLY A 141 -2.49 -8.84 -1.94
C GLY A 141 -3.55 -9.22 -0.90
N LEU A 142 -4.58 -8.38 -0.78
CA LEU A 142 -5.67 -8.55 0.18
C LEU A 142 -6.99 -8.96 -0.48
N GLU A 143 -7.07 -8.96 -1.81
CA GLU A 143 -8.29 -9.25 -2.56
C GLU A 143 -8.20 -10.57 -3.33
N LYS A 144 -9.13 -11.47 -3.02
CA LYS A 144 -9.28 -12.75 -3.73
C LYS A 144 -9.73 -12.50 -5.17
N GLY A 145 -9.06 -13.13 -6.12
CA GLY A 145 -9.33 -12.98 -7.55
C GLY A 145 -8.59 -11.80 -8.20
N VAL A 146 -8.33 -10.71 -7.45
CA VAL A 146 -7.73 -9.49 -7.99
C VAL A 146 -6.21 -9.43 -7.80
N ASN A 147 -5.72 -9.64 -6.57
CA ASN A 147 -4.29 -9.49 -6.27
C ASN A 147 -3.73 -10.53 -5.27
N ASN A 148 -4.51 -11.53 -4.87
CA ASN A 148 -4.07 -12.57 -3.94
C ASN A 148 -2.84 -13.39 -4.39
N ASN A 149 -2.41 -13.33 -5.66
CA ASN A 149 -1.18 -13.97 -6.14
C ASN A 149 0.04 -13.02 -6.18
N VAL A 150 -0.06 -11.76 -5.79
CA VAL A 150 1.05 -10.77 -5.85
C VAL A 150 2.35 -11.31 -5.25
N PHE A 151 2.28 -11.90 -4.04
CA PHE A 151 3.44 -12.48 -3.38
C PHE A 151 4.02 -13.67 -4.16
N LYS A 152 3.17 -14.61 -4.60
CA LYS A 152 3.56 -15.79 -5.38
C LYS A 152 4.17 -15.41 -6.74
N ARG A 153 3.79 -14.25 -7.28
CA ARG A 153 4.30 -13.68 -8.53
C ARG A 153 5.60 -12.89 -8.36
N ALA A 154 6.15 -12.85 -7.15
CA ALA A 154 7.33 -12.05 -6.81
C ALA A 154 7.18 -10.55 -7.17
N VAL A 155 5.94 -10.04 -7.15
CA VAL A 155 5.67 -8.60 -7.35
C VAL A 155 6.03 -7.87 -6.06
N VAL A 156 7.01 -6.97 -6.16
CA VAL A 156 7.60 -6.24 -5.03
C VAL A 156 7.76 -4.75 -5.34
N PHE A 157 8.07 -3.95 -4.34
CA PHE A 157 8.73 -2.67 -4.57
C PHE A 157 10.24 -2.90 -4.71
N HIS A 158 10.87 -2.30 -5.72
CA HIS A 158 12.32 -2.28 -5.87
C HIS A 158 12.79 -0.99 -6.55
N SER A 159 14.11 -0.75 -6.54
CA SER A 159 14.69 0.35 -7.30
C SER A 159 15.03 -0.06 -8.73
N ALA A 160 14.98 0.87 -9.68
CA ALA A 160 15.44 0.62 -11.04
C ALA A 160 16.00 1.88 -11.72
N TRP A 161 17.12 1.73 -12.43
CA TRP A 161 17.76 2.83 -13.18
C TRP A 161 16.84 3.47 -14.24
N TYR A 162 15.86 2.72 -14.73
CA TYR A 162 14.86 3.17 -15.71
C TYR A 162 13.62 3.84 -15.09
N ALA A 163 13.55 3.92 -13.75
CA ALA A 163 12.43 4.52 -13.02
C ALA A 163 12.76 5.95 -12.54
N THR A 164 13.58 6.67 -13.30
CA THR A 164 14.08 8.01 -12.97
C THR A 164 13.44 9.09 -13.84
N LYS A 165 13.47 10.34 -13.36
CA LYS A 165 13.00 11.51 -14.12
C LYS A 165 13.76 11.66 -15.45
N SER A 166 15.10 11.54 -15.42
CA SER A 166 15.94 11.68 -16.62
C SER A 166 15.65 10.60 -17.67
N PHE A 167 15.37 9.36 -17.24
CA PHE A 167 14.94 8.31 -18.17
C PHE A 167 13.59 8.68 -18.81
N ALA A 168 12.62 9.15 -18.02
CA ALA A 168 11.32 9.57 -18.53
C ALA A 168 11.40 10.75 -19.52
N GLU A 169 12.28 11.72 -19.26
CA GLU A 169 12.49 12.87 -20.15
C GLU A 169 13.14 12.44 -21.48
N LYS A 170 14.08 11.49 -21.44
CA LYS A 170 14.74 10.96 -22.64
C LYS A 170 13.84 10.05 -23.49
N VAL A 171 13.05 9.19 -22.84
CA VAL A 171 12.28 8.12 -23.51
C VAL A 171 10.79 8.47 -23.68
N GLY A 172 10.33 9.56 -23.05
CA GLY A 172 8.91 9.94 -23.00
C GLY A 172 8.07 9.16 -22.00
N ARG A 173 8.64 8.12 -21.36
CA ARG A 173 8.02 7.28 -20.32
C ARG A 173 9.09 6.63 -19.44
N LEU A 174 8.71 6.10 -18.28
CA LEU A 174 9.62 5.23 -17.52
C LEU A 174 9.87 3.92 -18.27
N GLY A 175 10.90 3.19 -17.86
CA GLY A 175 11.04 1.77 -18.19
C GLY A 175 9.91 0.94 -17.58
N ARG A 176 9.97 -0.38 -17.77
CA ARG A 176 8.89 -1.29 -17.36
C ARG A 176 9.48 -2.53 -16.71
N SER A 177 8.90 -2.95 -15.59
CA SER A 177 9.26 -4.17 -14.86
C SER A 177 8.53 -5.40 -15.43
N TRP A 178 8.57 -6.53 -14.71
CA TRP A 178 7.69 -7.69 -14.96
C TRP A 178 6.50 -7.75 -13.99
N GLY A 179 6.01 -6.59 -13.55
CA GLY A 179 4.82 -6.45 -12.70
C GLY A 179 5.09 -5.68 -11.41
N CYS A 180 6.34 -5.67 -10.96
CA CYS A 180 6.81 -4.95 -9.77
C CYS A 180 6.60 -3.44 -9.86
N PHE A 181 6.51 -2.80 -8.69
CA PHE A 181 6.48 -1.34 -8.55
C PHE A 181 7.92 -0.82 -8.44
N ALA A 182 8.49 -0.45 -9.59
CA ALA A 182 9.88 0.02 -9.64
C ALA A 182 9.96 1.54 -9.46
N ILE A 183 10.81 2.02 -8.56
CA ILE A 183 10.98 3.45 -8.26
C ILE A 183 12.42 3.92 -8.44
N ASP A 184 12.59 5.23 -8.44
CA ASP A 184 13.88 5.89 -8.56
C ASP A 184 14.86 5.43 -7.44
N PRO A 185 16.06 4.93 -7.78
CA PRO A 185 17.07 4.52 -6.82
C PRO A 185 17.42 5.60 -5.80
N LYS A 186 17.40 6.88 -6.19
CA LYS A 186 17.69 8.02 -5.31
C LYS A 186 16.81 8.06 -4.07
N TYR A 187 15.55 7.65 -4.21
CA TYR A 187 14.55 7.74 -3.14
C TYR A 187 14.21 6.38 -2.51
N SER A 188 14.67 5.28 -3.11
CA SER A 188 14.31 3.91 -2.73
C SER A 188 14.55 3.59 -1.25
N LYS A 189 15.75 3.87 -0.72
CA LYS A 189 16.08 3.62 0.71
C LYS A 189 15.13 4.36 1.65
N TYR A 190 14.86 5.64 1.38
CA TYR A 190 13.95 6.45 2.18
C TYR A 190 12.52 5.88 2.11
N VAL A 191 11.97 5.68 0.92
CA VAL A 191 10.61 5.14 0.74
C VAL A 191 10.48 3.77 1.42
N PHE A 192 11.43 2.86 1.22
CA PHE A 192 11.38 1.50 1.78
C PHE A 192 11.47 1.49 3.31
N SER A 193 12.25 2.41 3.91
CA SER A 193 12.24 2.59 5.37
C SER A 193 10.86 2.99 5.92
N LYS A 194 10.10 3.78 5.15
CA LYS A 194 8.74 4.19 5.54
C LYS A 194 7.75 3.06 5.34
N ILE A 195 7.81 2.34 4.21
CA ILE A 195 6.75 1.41 3.84
C ILE A 195 6.97 -0.04 4.32
N LYS A 196 8.19 -0.50 4.61
CA LYS A 196 8.40 -1.91 5.03
C LYS A 196 7.65 -2.27 6.32
N GLY A 197 7.27 -3.54 6.47
CA GLY A 197 6.75 -4.11 7.72
C GLY A 197 5.29 -3.74 8.02
N GLY A 198 4.38 -3.91 7.06
CA GLY A 198 2.94 -3.81 7.31
C GLY A 198 2.30 -2.45 7.04
N SER A 199 2.83 -1.64 6.12
CA SER A 199 2.12 -0.46 5.61
C SER A 199 1.12 -0.84 4.52
N PHE A 200 0.10 -0.02 4.34
CA PHE A 200 -0.90 -0.24 3.30
C PHE A 200 -0.42 0.25 1.94
N VAL A 201 -0.83 -0.44 0.88
CA VAL A 201 -0.60 -0.05 -0.51
C VAL A 201 -1.93 -0.13 -1.24
N PHE A 202 -2.26 0.91 -1.99
CA PHE A 202 -3.42 0.93 -2.87
C PHE A 202 -3.00 1.33 -4.28
N ALA A 203 -3.09 0.39 -5.21
CA ALA A 203 -2.81 0.62 -6.61
C ALA A 203 -4.11 0.88 -7.37
N TYR A 204 -4.45 2.15 -7.55
CA TYR A 204 -5.69 2.58 -8.19
C TYR A 204 -5.60 2.52 -9.72
N ALA A 205 -6.65 1.96 -10.33
CA ALA A 205 -6.97 2.09 -11.75
C ALA A 205 -8.50 2.19 -11.90
N PRO A 206 -9.05 2.62 -13.06
CA PRO A 206 -10.50 2.75 -13.24
C PRO A 206 -11.32 1.49 -12.88
N GLN A 207 -10.73 0.30 -13.00
CA GLN A 207 -11.34 -0.98 -12.60
C GLN A 207 -11.70 -1.04 -11.10
N GLU A 208 -10.97 -0.31 -10.25
CA GLU A 208 -11.17 -0.28 -8.79
C GLU A 208 -12.32 0.65 -8.37
N LYS A 209 -12.87 1.47 -9.29
CA LYS A 209 -13.88 2.48 -8.95
C LYS A 209 -15.12 1.87 -8.26
N ASN A 210 -15.48 0.65 -8.68
CA ASN A 210 -16.66 -0.07 -8.22
C ASN A 210 -16.29 -1.41 -7.56
N ASP A 211 -15.12 -1.52 -6.94
CA ASP A 211 -14.73 -2.77 -6.27
C ASP A 211 -15.73 -3.07 -5.12
N PRO A 212 -16.50 -4.19 -5.20
CA PRO A 212 -17.47 -4.56 -4.16
C PRO A 212 -16.81 -4.98 -2.84
N ASN A 213 -15.49 -5.20 -2.80
CA ASN A 213 -14.80 -5.62 -1.57
C ASN A 213 -14.71 -4.49 -0.52
N PHE A 214 -14.93 -3.23 -0.92
CA PHE A 214 -14.75 -2.05 -0.06
C PHE A 214 -16.00 -1.16 0.04
N SER A 215 -17.17 -1.67 -0.33
CA SER A 215 -18.48 -1.01 -0.17
C SER A 215 -18.97 -1.03 1.28
#